data_AF-A0A963GYK1-F1
#
_entry.id   AF-A0A963GYK1-F1
#
_cell.length_a   1.000
_cell.length_b   1.000
_cell.length_c   1.000
_cell.angle_alpha   90.00
_cell.angle_beta   90.00
_cell.angle_gamma   90.00
#
_symmetry.space_group_name_H-M   'P 1'
#
loop_
_entity.id
_entity.type
_entity.pdbx_description
1 polymer ?
#
loop_
_entity_poly.entity_id
_entity_poly.type
_entity_poly.pdbx_seq_one_letter_code
_entity_poly.pdbx_strand_id
1 'polypeptide(L)' 'MAPHPVVAHPRVPEEHRERVRKAFLEIGKTQDGAELLAKIPIHKIVAADSSDYEELDAWGLEKYVE' A
#
# COMPACT_ATOMS: atom_id res chain seq x y z
N MET A 1 -3.46 3.42 -14.03
CA MET A 1 -3.46 2.16 -13.26
C MET A 1 -3.07 2.51 -11.84
N ALA A 2 -3.93 2.22 -10.87
CA ALA A 2 -3.63 2.48 -9.47
C ALA A 2 -2.40 1.65 -9.03
N PRO A 3 -1.49 2.21 -8.20
CA PRO A 3 -0.40 1.44 -7.61
C PRO A 3 -0.95 0.28 -6.77
N HIS A 4 -0.16 -0.76 -6.50
CA HIS A 4 -0.63 -1.87 -5.67
C HIS A 4 -0.52 -1.50 -4.17
N PRO A 5 -1.62 -1.58 -3.39
CA PRO A 5 -1.58 -1.21 -1.98
C PRO A 5 -1.01 -2.34 -1.11
N VAL A 6 -0.36 -1.95 -0.01
CA VAL A 6 -0.11 -2.86 1.12
C VAL A 6 -1.21 -2.60 2.15
N VAL A 7 -2.06 -3.59 2.41
CA VAL A 7 -3.21 -3.46 3.30
C VAL A 7 -2.99 -4.26 4.58
N ALA A 8 -3.36 -3.69 5.72
CA ALA A 8 -3.33 -4.38 7.00
C ALA A 8 -4.75 -4.72 7.48
N HIS A 9 -4.92 -5.93 8.01
CA HIS A 9 -6.22 -6.39 8.50
C HIS A 9 -6.67 -5.58 9.75
N PRO A 10 -7.96 -5.22 9.91
CA PRO A 10 -8.47 -4.47 11.08
C PRO A 10 -8.23 -5.13 12.45
N ARG A 11 -7.99 -6.44 12.45
CA ARG A 11 -7.64 -7.20 13.67
C ARG A 11 -6.24 -6.87 14.20
N VAL A 12 -5.40 -6.22 13.41
CA VAL A 12 -4.10 -5.73 13.86
C VAL A 12 -4.33 -4.39 14.57
N PRO A 13 -3.85 -4.21 15.82
CA PRO A 13 -3.96 -2.96 16.54
C PRO A 13 -3.47 -1.77 15.70
N GLU A 14 -4.19 -0.65 15.78
CA GLU A 14 -3.90 0.57 15.01
C GLU A 14 -2.45 1.05 15.20
N GLU A 15 -1.95 1.03 16.43
CA GLU A 15 -0.57 1.40 16.73
C GLU A 15 0.44 0.59 15.89
N HIS A 16 0.22 -0.73 15.77
CA HIS A 16 1.10 -1.59 15.01
C HIS A 16 0.98 -1.34 13.50
N ARG A 17 -0.24 -1.11 13.00
CA ARG A 17 -0.48 -0.74 11.60
C ARG A 17 0.28 0.54 11.23
N GLU A 18 0.18 1.57 12.07
CA GLU A 18 0.87 2.84 11.84
C GLU A 18 2.39 2.74 11.96
N ARG A 19 2.91 1.94 12.89
CA ARG A 19 4.35 1.71 13.02
C ARG A 19 4.93 1.04 11.79
N VAL A 20 4.26 0.01 11.27
CA VAL A 20 4.68 -0.67 10.03
C VAL A 20 4.59 0.28 8.84
N ARG A 21 3.47 1.00 8.69
CA ARG A 21 3.28 2.01 7.62
C ARG A 21 4.42 3.03 7.60
N LYS A 22 4.74 3.62 8.76
CA LYS A 22 5.85 4.59 8.88
C LYS A 22 7.19 3.96 8.53
N ALA A 23 7.48 2.77 9.04
CA ALA A 23 8.74 2.08 8.76
C ALA A 23 8.93 1.84 7.25
N PHE A 24 7.89 1.41 6.55
CA PHE A 24 7.93 1.24 5.09
C PHE A 24 8.25 2.53 4.34
N LEU A 25 7.61 3.65 4.74
CA LEU A 25 7.88 4.96 4.15
C LEU A 25 9.30 5.45 4.45
N GLU A 26 9.82 5.25 5.66
CA GLU A 26 11.18 5.64 6.02
C GLU A 26 12.24 4.81 5.27
N ILE A 27 12.01 3.50 5.10
CA ILE A 27 12.89 2.63 4.30
C ILE A 27 13.04 3.20 2.89
N GLY A 28 11.94 3.60 2.26
CA GLY A 28 11.94 4.19 0.92
C GLY A 28 12.64 5.54 0.78
N LYS A 29 12.94 6.25 1.89
CA LYS A 29 13.68 7.51 1.86
C LYS A 29 15.20 7.32 1.80
N THR A 30 15.68 6.12 2.12
CA THR A 30 17.11 5.79 2.12
C THR A 30 17.49 5.08 0.82
N GLN A 31 18.71 5.28 0.34
CA GLN A 31 19.21 4.59 -0.85
C GLN A 31 19.23 3.06 -0.63
N ASP A 32 19.80 2.60 0.49
CA ASP A 32 19.87 1.18 0.83
C ASP A 32 18.47 0.55 0.95
N GLY A 33 17.51 1.28 1.52
CA GLY A 33 16.13 0.81 1.65
C GLY A 33 15.39 0.78 0.31
N ALA A 34 15.64 1.73 -0.58
CA ALA A 34 15.11 1.69 -1.95
C ALA A 34 15.69 0.51 -2.74
N GLU A 35 16.99 0.21 -2.59
CA GLU A 35 17.63 -0.97 -3.20
C GLU A 35 17.08 -2.29 -2.64
N LEU A 36 16.75 -2.34 -1.34
CA LEU A 36 16.08 -3.49 -0.73
C LEU A 36 14.69 -3.70 -1.30
N LEU A 37 13.88 -2.64 -1.38
CA LEU A 37 12.52 -2.70 -1.92
C LEU A 37 12.52 -2.99 -3.42
N ALA A 38 13.52 -2.57 -4.19
CA ALA A 38 13.61 -2.89 -5.61
C ALA A 38 13.71 -4.39 -5.91
N LYS A 39 14.07 -5.23 -4.93
CA LYS A 39 14.08 -6.70 -5.07
C LYS A 39 12.67 -7.31 -5.17
N ILE A 40 11.67 -6.60 -4.68
CA ILE A 40 10.24 -6.93 -4.80
C ILE A 40 9.57 -5.74 -5.46
N PRO A 41 9.20 -5.77 -6.75
CA PRO A 41 9.07 -4.61 -7.68
C PRO A 41 8.36 -3.34 -7.14
N ILE A 42 8.96 -2.70 -6.14
CA ILE A 42 8.50 -1.54 -5.38
C ILE A 42 9.61 -0.52 -5.59
N HIS A 43 9.59 0.11 -6.76
CA HIS A 43 10.57 1.12 -7.14
C HIS A 43 10.36 2.42 -6.38
N LYS A 44 9.12 2.69 -5.96
CA LYS A 44 8.74 3.86 -5.20
C LYS A 44 7.63 3.49 -4.23
N ILE A 45 7.87 3.73 -2.95
CA ILE A 45 6.85 3.59 -1.92
C ILE A 45 6.29 4.96 -1.56
N VAL A 46 4.97 5.05 -1.49
CA VAL A 46 4.22 6.27 -1.18
C VAL A 46 3.09 5.94 -0.23
N ALA A 47 2.58 6.95 0.47
CA ALA A 47 1.33 6.78 1.20
C ALA A 47 0.19 6.54 0.20
N ALA A 48 -0.61 5.52 0.46
CA ALA A 48 -1.83 5.23 -0.29
C ALA A 48 -3.05 5.57 0.56
N ASP A 49 -4.09 6.05 -0.10
CA ASP A 49 -5.42 6.25 0.47
C ASP A 49 -6.44 5.35 -0.24
N SER A 50 -7.61 5.15 0.38
CA SER A 50 -8.70 4.42 -0.26
C SER A 50 -9.21 5.16 -1.49
N SER A 51 -9.12 6.50 -1.51
CA SER A 51 -9.51 7.32 -2.65
C SER A 51 -8.71 7.03 -3.93
N ASP A 52 -7.48 6.52 -3.79
CA ASP A 52 -6.61 6.18 -4.94
C ASP A 52 -7.20 5.05 -5.82
N TYR A 53 -8.24 4.38 -5.33
CA TYR A 53 -8.87 3.22 -5.97
C TYR A 53 -10.34 3.46 -6.35
N GLU A 54 -10.86 4.70 -6.24
CA GLU A 54 -12.26 5.02 -6.60
C GLU A 54 -12.60 4.65 -8.05
N GLU A 55 -11.64 4.77 -8.97
CA GLU A 55 -11.83 4.34 -10.36
C GLU A 55 -12.22 2.85 -10.48
N LEU A 56 -11.75 2.00 -9.57
CA LEU A 56 -12.08 0.57 -9.57
C LEU A 56 -13.50 0.31 -9.06
N ASP A 57 -13.96 1.10 -8.09
CA ASP A 57 -15.33 1.04 -7.57
C ASP A 57 -16.34 1.45 -8.65
N ALA A 58 -16.00 2.49 -9.41
CA ALA A 58 -16.83 2.98 -10.52
C ALA A 58 -17.06 1.96 -11.65
N TRP A 59 -16.28 0.88 -11.72
CA TRP A 59 -16.48 -0.19 -12.70
C TRP A 59 -17.68 -1.09 -12.37
N GLY A 60 -18.25 -1.00 -11.16
CA GLY A 60 -19.45 -1.73 -10.77
C GLY A 60 -19.24 -3.24 -10.82
N LEU A 61 -18.08 -3.71 -10.36
CA LEU A 61 -17.66 -5.12 -10.43
C LEU A 61 -18.23 -5.96 -9.29
N GLU A 62 -18.77 -5.34 -8.24
CA GLU A 62 -19.44 -5.98 -7.11
C GLU A 62 -20.57 -6.91 -7.56
N LYS A 63 -21.19 -6.63 -8.71
CA LYS A 63 -22.23 -7.48 -9.33
C LYS A 63 -21.71 -8.86 -9.80
N TYR A 64 -20.40 -9.08 -9.82
CA TYR A 64 -19.77 -10.32 -10.27
C TYR A 64 -19.08 -11.10 -9.14
N VAL A 65 -19.09 -10.59 -7.90
CA VAL A 65 -18.53 -11.29 -6.74
C VAL A 65 -19.69 -11.99 -6.02
N GLU A 66 -19.72 -13.33 -6.12
CA GLU A 66 -20.73 -14.22 -5.49
C GLU A 66 -20.45 -14.45 -4.00
#